data_AF-A0A9D9I2Y2-F1
#
_entry.id   AF-A0A9D9I2Y2-F1
#
_cell.length_a   1.000
_cell.length_b   1.000
_cell.length_c   1.000
_cell.angle_alpha   90.00
_cell.angle_beta   90.00
_cell.angle_gamma   90.00
#
_symmetry.space_group_name_H-M   'P 1'
#
loop_
_entity.id
_entity.type
_entity.pdbx_description
1 polymer ?
#
loop_
_entity_poly.entity_id
_entity_poly.type
_entity_poly.pdbx_seq_one_letter_code
_entity_poly.pdbx_strand_id
1 'polypeptide(L)'
;MQLRLDTIDWYYAGIPDFAVMINGYCPVKWGQEYPYNYYCPTEDGQNTLTGCVATAVAQLMCTYRYPDSYNGYEFDWQEMIDSKKIIEGTARFDGRTYFLGEPDAGMHQIARLMQQLGLPENLDMNYGKHGSGAYMKSILRTLENFGYAKGAIFLMNSLVKGQYLEKISSELKDGYYCFVSGAKKTWRKYSTPTPDRYSRIL
;
A
#
# COMPACT_ATOMS: atom_id res chain seq x y z
N MET A 1 5.36 18.86 -3.86
CA MET A 1 5.58 18.38 -2.47
C MET A 1 6.77 17.43 -2.44
N GLN A 2 7.73 17.64 -1.54
CA GLN A 2 8.93 16.81 -1.45
C GLN A 2 8.63 15.58 -0.59
N LEU A 3 8.58 14.39 -1.21
CA LEU A 3 8.58 13.13 -0.47
C LEU A 3 10.01 12.66 -0.26
N ARG A 4 10.31 12.19 0.95
CA ARG A 4 11.39 11.25 1.21
C ARG A 4 10.75 9.96 1.68
N LEU A 5 10.93 8.90 0.91
CA LEU A 5 10.46 7.57 1.26
C LEU A 5 11.64 6.66 1.43
N ASP A 6 11.71 6.07 2.62
CA ASP A 6 12.73 5.10 2.98
C ASP A 6 12.10 3.70 2.96
N THR A 7 12.12 3.05 1.81
CA THR A 7 11.65 1.67 1.63
C THR A 7 12.64 0.65 2.19
N ILE A 8 12.20 -0.23 3.11
CA ILE A 8 13.04 -1.22 3.82
C ILE A 8 12.52 -2.64 3.54
N ASP A 9 13.38 -3.67 3.42
CA ASP A 9 12.97 -5.09 3.41
C ASP A 9 13.29 -5.82 4.74
N TRP A 10 12.28 -6.45 5.38
CA TRP A 10 12.44 -7.25 6.61
C TRP A 10 12.94 -8.68 6.41
N TYR A 11 13.64 -9.16 7.45
CA TYR A 11 13.59 -10.52 7.96
C TYR A 11 13.13 -10.49 9.44
N TYR A 12 12.13 -11.30 9.78
CA TYR A 12 11.41 -11.34 11.07
C TYR A 12 12.28 -11.21 12.34
N ALA A 13 12.04 -10.15 13.11
CA ALA A 13 11.99 -10.16 14.56
C ALA A 13 10.80 -9.25 14.92
N GLY A 14 9.91 -9.70 15.82
CA GLY A 14 8.62 -9.05 16.10
C GLY A 14 8.74 -7.54 16.27
N ILE A 15 7.75 -6.80 15.73
CA ILE A 15 7.64 -5.35 15.88
C ILE A 15 7.58 -5.05 17.38
N PRO A 16 8.60 -4.41 17.97
CA PRO A 16 8.49 -3.97 19.36
C PRO A 16 7.50 -2.79 19.44
N ASP A 17 6.71 -2.74 20.51
CA ASP A 17 5.62 -1.77 20.77
C ASP A 17 6.06 -0.29 20.84
N PHE A 18 7.31 0.05 20.48
CA PHE A 18 7.87 1.40 20.65
C PHE A 18 7.73 2.33 19.43
N ALA A 19 7.08 1.93 18.34
CA ALA A 19 6.79 2.85 17.23
C ALA A 19 5.63 3.80 17.59
N VAL A 20 5.83 4.60 18.64
CA VAL A 20 4.96 5.70 19.03
C VAL A 20 5.29 6.89 18.13
N MET A 21 4.56 6.99 17.02
CA MET A 21 4.53 8.16 16.15
C MET A 21 3.95 9.36 16.92
N ILE A 22 4.74 10.41 17.11
CA ILE A 22 4.28 11.63 17.76
C ILE A 22 3.41 12.39 16.74
N ASN A 23 2.08 12.30 16.90
CA ASN A 23 1.00 13.03 16.21
C ASN A 23 0.64 12.71 14.72
N GLY A 24 1.08 11.60 14.12
CA GLY A 24 0.84 11.34 12.69
C GLY A 24 0.58 9.88 12.33
N TYR A 25 -0.63 9.37 12.58
CA TYR A 25 -1.05 8.06 12.09
C TYR A 25 -1.45 8.11 10.62
N CYS A 26 -1.19 7.03 9.87
CA CYS A 26 -1.96 6.74 8.66
C CYS A 26 -3.46 6.75 9.05
N PRO A 27 -4.28 7.65 8.48
CA PRO A 27 -5.64 7.87 8.97
C PRO A 27 -6.60 6.71 8.63
N VAL A 28 -6.12 5.76 7.84
CA VAL A 28 -6.90 4.68 7.26
C VAL A 28 -6.22 3.33 7.49
N LYS A 29 -7.03 2.26 7.40
CA LYS A 29 -6.57 0.86 7.41
C LYS A 29 -7.19 0.13 6.23
N TRP A 30 -6.69 0.43 5.03
CA TRP A 30 -7.16 -0.17 3.79
C TRP A 30 -6.60 -1.59 3.60
N GLY A 31 -7.35 -2.40 2.86
CA GLY A 31 -7.06 -3.82 2.64
C GLY A 31 -6.69 -4.12 1.19
N GLN A 32 -6.66 -5.42 0.87
CA GLN A 32 -6.33 -5.92 -0.48
C GLN A 32 -7.47 -6.70 -1.15
N GLU A 33 -8.44 -7.13 -0.37
CA GLU A 33 -9.61 -7.89 -0.84
C GLU A 33 -10.76 -6.94 -1.15
N TYR A 34 -11.92 -7.50 -1.51
CA TYR A 34 -13.14 -6.73 -1.69
C TYR A 34 -13.45 -5.94 -0.40
N PRO A 35 -13.91 -4.68 -0.51
CA PRO A 35 -14.19 -3.92 -1.74
C PRO A 35 -13.01 -3.15 -2.35
N TYR A 36 -11.80 -3.21 -1.76
CA TYR A 36 -10.65 -2.43 -2.25
C TYR A 36 -10.17 -2.86 -3.65
N ASN A 37 -10.41 -4.12 -4.01
CA ASN A 37 -10.04 -4.69 -5.31
C ASN A 37 -11.18 -4.68 -6.34
N TYR A 38 -12.25 -3.90 -6.11
CA TYR A 38 -13.44 -3.89 -6.97
C TYR A 38 -13.11 -3.71 -8.47
N TYR A 39 -12.11 -2.87 -8.78
CA TYR A 39 -11.67 -2.59 -10.15
C TYR A 39 -10.38 -3.31 -10.56
N CYS A 40 -9.88 -4.26 -9.75
CA CYS A 40 -8.76 -5.12 -10.13
C CYS A 40 -9.20 -6.16 -11.18
N PRO A 41 -8.27 -6.68 -11.99
CA PRO A 41 -8.57 -7.74 -12.97
C PRO A 41 -9.25 -8.95 -12.33
N THR A 42 -9.96 -9.72 -13.14
CA THR A 42 -10.60 -10.96 -12.71
C THR A 42 -9.79 -12.18 -13.13
N GLU A 43 -9.63 -13.14 -12.22
CA GLU A 43 -9.09 -14.48 -12.46
C GLU A 43 -10.13 -15.50 -11.98
N ASP A 44 -10.56 -16.43 -12.84
CA ASP A 44 -11.62 -17.42 -12.56
C ASP A 44 -12.92 -16.80 -12.02
N GLY A 45 -13.31 -15.64 -12.57
CA GLY A 45 -14.55 -14.95 -12.19
C GLY A 45 -14.49 -14.20 -10.84
N GLN A 46 -13.32 -14.09 -10.22
CA GLN A 46 -13.11 -13.34 -8.98
C GLN A 46 -12.06 -12.25 -9.19
N ASN A 47 -12.26 -11.06 -8.61
CA ASN A 47 -11.23 -10.02 -8.63
C ASN A 47 -9.96 -10.49 -7.91
N THR A 48 -8.81 -10.27 -8.53
CA THR A 48 -7.50 -10.49 -7.91
C THR A 48 -7.29 -9.54 -6.74
N LEU A 49 -6.31 -9.82 -5.88
CA LEU A 49 -5.96 -8.88 -4.80
C LEU A 49 -5.41 -7.56 -5.37
N THR A 50 -5.51 -6.47 -4.62
CA THR A 50 -4.86 -5.20 -5.01
C THR A 50 -3.33 -5.32 -5.01
N GLY A 51 -2.79 -6.14 -4.10
CA GLY A 51 -1.36 -6.30 -3.83
C GLY A 51 -0.88 -5.42 -2.69
N CYS A 52 0.02 -5.96 -1.86
CA CYS A 52 0.44 -5.30 -0.62
C CYS A 52 1.20 -3.99 -0.86
N VAL A 53 1.95 -3.91 -1.96
CA VAL A 53 2.65 -2.70 -2.38
C VAL A 53 1.65 -1.60 -2.77
N ALA A 54 0.64 -1.91 -3.58
CA ALA A 54 -0.40 -0.93 -3.95
C ALA A 54 -1.16 -0.43 -2.72
N THR A 55 -1.56 -1.32 -1.82
CA THR A 55 -2.27 -0.92 -0.59
C THR A 55 -1.40 -0.05 0.31
N ALA A 56 -0.11 -0.32 0.43
CA ALA A 56 0.79 0.52 1.22
C ALA A 56 1.02 1.89 0.56
N VAL A 57 1.24 1.95 -0.76
CA VAL A 57 1.38 3.22 -1.50
C VAL A 57 0.08 4.04 -1.43
N ALA A 58 -1.10 3.43 -1.56
CA ALA A 58 -2.37 4.13 -1.42
C ALA A 58 -2.54 4.76 -0.03
N GLN A 59 -2.20 4.01 1.03
CA GLN A 59 -2.26 4.52 2.40
C GLN A 59 -1.26 5.66 2.64
N LEU A 60 -0.07 5.60 2.03
CA LEU A 60 0.88 6.71 2.02
C LEU A 60 0.29 7.94 1.33
N MET A 61 -0.28 7.77 0.13
CA MET A 61 -0.88 8.88 -0.60
C MET A 61 -2.01 9.54 0.21
N CYS A 62 -2.77 8.74 0.96
CA CYS A 62 -3.81 9.20 1.88
C CYS A 62 -3.26 10.04 3.05
N THR A 63 -2.09 9.71 3.61
CA THR A 63 -1.49 10.53 4.69
C THR A 63 -1.16 11.93 4.19
N TYR A 64 -0.75 12.03 2.92
CA TYR A 64 -0.45 13.30 2.26
C TYR A 64 -1.66 13.97 1.59
N ARG A 65 -2.78 13.24 1.42
CA ARG A 65 -3.96 13.68 0.67
C ARG A 65 -3.59 14.23 -0.71
N TYR A 66 -2.78 13.48 -1.44
CA TYR A 66 -2.23 13.89 -2.73
C TYR A 66 -2.04 12.67 -3.64
N PRO A 67 -2.21 12.79 -4.97
CA PRO A 67 -2.58 13.99 -5.73
C PRO A 67 -4.08 14.30 -5.71
N ASP A 68 -4.46 15.50 -6.13
CA ASP A 68 -5.87 15.89 -6.32
C ASP A 68 -6.51 15.16 -7.52
N SER A 69 -5.70 14.78 -8.50
CA SER A 69 -6.15 14.00 -9.65
C SER A 69 -5.02 13.20 -10.30
N TYR A 70 -5.38 12.14 -11.01
CA TYR A 70 -4.46 11.35 -11.84
C TYR A 70 -5.22 10.72 -13.00
N ASN A 71 -4.64 10.73 -14.22
CA ASN A 71 -5.25 10.16 -15.43
C ASN A 71 -6.71 10.59 -15.68
N GLY A 72 -7.02 11.87 -15.42
CA GLY A 72 -8.36 12.45 -15.62
C GLY A 72 -9.40 12.03 -14.59
N TYR A 73 -8.99 11.43 -13.46
CA TYR A 73 -9.85 11.14 -12.31
C TYR A 73 -9.46 12.03 -11.13
N GLU A 74 -10.43 12.70 -10.51
CA GLU A 74 -10.24 13.52 -9.30
C GLU A 74 -10.43 12.66 -8.04
N PHE A 75 -9.63 12.92 -7.01
CA PHE A 75 -9.68 12.24 -5.73
C PHE A 75 -10.17 13.18 -4.63
N ASP A 76 -11.32 12.87 -4.05
CA ASP A 76 -11.76 13.42 -2.77
C ASP A 76 -11.21 12.56 -1.63
N TRP A 77 -10.03 12.95 -1.14
CA TRP A 77 -9.36 12.25 -0.04
C TRP A 77 -10.20 12.23 1.25
N GLN A 78 -11.03 13.23 1.48
CA GLN A 78 -11.85 13.27 2.69
C GLN A 78 -13.00 12.26 2.59
N GLU A 79 -13.65 12.17 1.43
CA GLU A 79 -14.68 11.15 1.17
C GLU A 79 -14.10 9.72 1.22
N MET A 80 -12.87 9.53 0.72
CA MET A 80 -12.15 8.26 0.85
C MET A 80 -11.87 7.90 2.32
N ILE A 81 -11.45 8.86 3.15
CA ILE A 81 -11.21 8.66 4.58
C ILE A 81 -12.51 8.32 5.32
N ASP A 82 -13.59 9.01 4.99
CA ASP A 82 -14.90 8.88 5.66
C ASP A 82 -15.73 7.67 5.16
N SER A 83 -15.22 6.93 4.16
CA SER A 83 -15.87 5.75 3.59
C SER A 83 -16.22 4.71 4.66
N LYS A 84 -17.47 4.25 4.62
CA LYS A 84 -17.99 3.12 5.41
C LYS A 84 -17.79 1.78 4.71
N LYS A 85 -17.09 1.78 3.57
CA LYS A 85 -16.75 0.65 2.69
C LYS A 85 -17.94 0.10 1.91
N ILE A 86 -19.08 -0.14 2.55
CA ILE A 86 -20.28 -0.76 1.93
C ILE A 86 -21.56 -0.07 2.43
N ILE A 87 -22.52 0.08 1.52
CA ILE A 87 -23.80 0.76 1.76
C ILE A 87 -24.78 -0.11 2.58
N GLU A 88 -24.84 -1.43 2.34
CA GLU A 88 -25.87 -2.34 2.92
C GLU A 88 -25.29 -3.52 3.75
N GLY A 89 -24.36 -3.22 4.66
CA GLY A 89 -24.00 -4.14 5.74
C GLY A 89 -23.07 -5.31 5.38
N THR A 90 -22.71 -6.08 6.41
CA THR A 90 -21.82 -7.26 6.30
C THR A 90 -22.45 -8.45 7.00
N ALA A 91 -22.35 -9.64 6.40
CA ALA A 91 -22.63 -10.90 7.05
C ALA A 91 -21.33 -11.59 7.46
N ARG A 92 -21.33 -12.30 8.59
CA ARG A 92 -20.23 -13.18 8.98
C ARG A 92 -20.69 -14.62 8.92
N PHE A 93 -19.99 -15.46 8.15
CA PHE A 93 -20.24 -16.88 8.04
C PHE A 93 -18.90 -17.63 7.97
N ASP A 94 -18.76 -18.69 8.75
CA ASP A 94 -17.53 -19.51 8.82
C ASP A 94 -16.24 -18.68 9.04
N GLY A 95 -16.30 -17.70 9.95
CA GLY A 95 -15.18 -16.79 10.24
C GLY A 95 -14.84 -15.80 9.11
N ARG A 96 -15.55 -15.84 7.98
CA ARG A 96 -15.38 -14.93 6.84
C ARG A 96 -16.42 -13.82 6.86
N THR A 97 -16.02 -12.63 6.43
CA THR A 97 -16.93 -11.49 6.26
C THR A 97 -17.35 -11.42 4.80
N TYR A 98 -18.65 -11.38 4.57
CA TYR A 98 -19.28 -11.21 3.27
C TYR A 98 -19.92 -9.82 3.24
N PHE A 99 -19.73 -9.11 2.13
CA PHE A 99 -20.29 -7.80 1.92
C PHE A 99 -21.57 -7.97 1.11
N LEU A 100 -22.68 -7.40 1.59
CA LEU A 100 -24.02 -7.68 1.06
C LEU A 100 -24.57 -6.56 0.16
N GLY A 101 -23.87 -5.44 0.05
CA GLY A 101 -24.26 -4.31 -0.79
C GLY A 101 -23.08 -3.76 -1.60
N GLU A 102 -23.37 -2.73 -2.39
CA GLU A 102 -22.35 -2.06 -3.20
C GLU A 102 -21.42 -1.17 -2.35
N PRO A 103 -20.18 -0.93 -2.83
CA PRO A 103 -19.29 0.06 -2.24
C PRO A 103 -19.91 1.46 -2.24
N ASP A 104 -19.61 2.25 -1.21
CA ASP A 104 -19.93 3.68 -1.24
C ASP A 104 -19.00 4.45 -2.20
N ALA A 105 -19.33 5.72 -2.46
CA ALA A 105 -18.58 6.56 -3.41
C ALA A 105 -17.10 6.72 -3.01
N GLY A 106 -16.81 6.93 -1.73
CA GLY A 106 -15.43 6.97 -1.21
C GLY A 106 -14.69 5.64 -1.43
N MET A 107 -15.36 4.50 -1.30
CA MET A 107 -14.75 3.20 -1.57
C MET A 107 -14.52 2.95 -3.05
N HIS A 108 -15.39 3.41 -3.94
CA HIS A 108 -15.13 3.38 -5.37
C HIS A 108 -13.89 4.21 -5.74
N GLN A 109 -13.69 5.37 -5.11
CA GLN A 109 -12.47 6.17 -5.30
C GLN A 109 -11.22 5.42 -4.82
N ILE A 110 -11.28 4.74 -3.67
CA ILE A 110 -10.17 3.92 -3.18
C ILE A 110 -9.87 2.76 -4.13
N ALA A 111 -10.89 2.02 -4.58
CA ALA A 111 -10.70 0.94 -5.53
C ALA A 111 -10.15 1.45 -6.87
N ARG A 112 -10.54 2.67 -7.28
CA ARG A 112 -10.01 3.32 -8.48
C ARG A 112 -8.54 3.70 -8.30
N LEU A 113 -8.15 4.24 -7.14
CA LEU A 113 -6.75 4.48 -6.80
C LEU A 113 -5.93 3.18 -6.85
N MET A 114 -6.43 2.09 -6.26
CA MET A 114 -5.76 0.77 -6.31
C MET A 114 -5.57 0.26 -7.75
N GLN A 115 -6.58 0.46 -8.61
CA GLN A 115 -6.48 0.14 -10.03
C GLN A 115 -5.41 0.99 -10.72
N GLN A 116 -5.42 2.32 -10.54
CA GLN A 116 -4.43 3.22 -11.16
C GLN A 116 -3.02 2.89 -10.71
N LEU A 117 -2.82 2.60 -9.42
CA LEU A 117 -1.52 2.18 -8.89
C LEU A 117 -1.00 0.90 -9.55
N GLY A 118 -1.88 -0.03 -9.89
CA GLY A 118 -1.48 -1.32 -10.48
C GLY A 118 -1.16 -1.29 -11.97
N LEU A 119 -1.45 -0.19 -12.68
CA LEU A 119 -1.19 -0.08 -14.12
C LEU A 119 0.29 -0.30 -14.48
N PRO A 120 0.60 -0.78 -15.71
CA PRO A 120 1.97 -1.06 -16.15
C PRO A 120 2.95 0.13 -16.04
N GLU A 121 2.48 1.34 -16.30
CA GLU A 121 3.28 2.57 -16.17
C GLU A 121 3.62 2.90 -14.70
N ASN A 122 2.85 2.36 -13.75
CA ASN A 122 2.96 2.58 -12.32
C ASN A 122 3.63 1.38 -11.65
N LEU A 123 2.94 0.67 -10.76
CA LEU A 123 3.56 -0.44 -10.03
C LEU A 123 3.86 -1.65 -10.93
N ASP A 124 3.21 -1.73 -12.10
CA ASP A 124 3.28 -2.90 -12.98
C ASP A 124 2.96 -4.17 -12.18
N MET A 125 1.74 -4.17 -11.62
CA MET A 125 1.32 -5.17 -10.65
C MET A 125 1.16 -6.52 -11.34
N ASN A 126 1.87 -7.52 -10.84
CA ASN A 126 1.60 -8.91 -11.19
C ASN A 126 0.40 -9.39 -10.38
N TYR A 127 -0.78 -9.34 -11.00
CA TYR A 127 -2.05 -9.67 -10.38
C TYR A 127 -2.30 -11.17 -10.25
N GLY A 128 -2.90 -11.57 -9.13
CA GLY A 128 -3.33 -12.94 -8.88
C GLY A 128 -4.32 -13.06 -7.72
N LYS A 129 -5.21 -14.04 -7.79
CA LYS A 129 -6.26 -14.29 -6.77
C LYS A 129 -5.72 -14.67 -5.39
N HIS A 130 -4.55 -15.32 -5.35
CA HIS A 130 -3.89 -15.75 -4.10
C HIS A 130 -2.75 -14.83 -3.66
N GLY A 131 -2.48 -13.78 -4.43
CA GLY A 131 -1.35 -12.89 -4.20
C GLY A 131 -1.13 -12.00 -5.40
N SER A 132 -0.93 -10.71 -5.14
CA SER A 132 -0.49 -9.73 -6.15
C SER A 132 0.75 -9.00 -5.65
N GLY A 133 1.72 -8.78 -6.53
CA GLY A 133 3.04 -8.27 -6.16
C GLY A 133 3.62 -7.32 -7.19
N ALA A 134 4.44 -6.38 -6.71
CA ALA A 134 5.16 -5.41 -7.53
C ALA A 134 6.59 -5.27 -7.02
N TYR A 135 7.50 -4.83 -7.89
CA TYR A 135 8.88 -4.57 -7.49
C TYR A 135 9.00 -3.22 -6.77
N MET A 136 9.83 -3.17 -5.73
CA MET A 136 10.08 -1.95 -4.96
C MET A 136 10.54 -0.78 -5.83
N LYS A 137 11.40 -1.03 -6.82
CA LYS A 137 11.85 -0.02 -7.80
C LYS A 137 10.70 0.70 -8.53
N SER A 138 9.56 0.03 -8.70
CA SER A 138 8.38 0.60 -9.36
C SER A 138 7.67 1.65 -8.49
N ILE A 139 7.90 1.66 -7.16
CA ILE A 139 7.31 2.65 -6.26
C ILE A 139 7.78 4.06 -6.61
N LEU A 140 9.09 4.26 -6.86
CA LEU A 140 9.60 5.60 -7.18
C LEU A 140 9.00 6.18 -8.45
N ARG A 141 9.04 5.42 -9.56
CA ARG A 141 8.43 5.89 -10.81
C ARG A 141 6.93 6.15 -10.65
N THR A 142 6.24 5.33 -9.85
CA THR A 142 4.80 5.52 -9.59
C THR A 142 4.56 6.85 -8.90
N LEU A 143 5.33 7.16 -7.85
CA LEU A 143 5.16 8.43 -7.15
C LEU A 143 5.53 9.62 -8.02
N GLU A 144 6.58 9.51 -8.84
CA GLU A 144 6.91 10.53 -9.83
C GLU A 144 5.75 10.74 -10.83
N ASN A 145 5.13 9.67 -11.34
CA ASN A 145 3.97 9.76 -12.22
C ASN A 145 2.77 10.44 -11.54
N PHE A 146 2.56 10.19 -10.24
CA PHE A 146 1.54 10.85 -9.44
C PHE A 146 1.95 12.28 -8.99
N GLY A 147 3.09 12.79 -9.45
CA GLY A 147 3.52 14.18 -9.28
C GLY A 147 4.28 14.48 -7.98
N TYR A 148 4.74 13.46 -7.27
CA TYR A 148 5.63 13.66 -6.13
C TYR A 148 7.04 14.03 -6.59
N ALA A 149 7.72 14.92 -5.85
CA ALA A 149 9.05 15.38 -6.23
C ALA A 149 10.09 14.26 -6.11
N LYS A 150 11.11 14.32 -6.96
CA LYS A 150 12.29 13.43 -6.93
C LYS A 150 13.07 13.66 -5.63
N GLY A 151 12.84 12.81 -4.64
CA GLY A 151 13.49 12.91 -3.32
C GLY A 151 13.47 11.63 -2.49
N ALA A 152 12.81 10.57 -2.95
CA ALA A 152 12.74 9.32 -2.23
C ALA A 152 14.05 8.53 -2.35
N ILE A 153 14.53 8.01 -1.22
CA ILE A 153 15.84 7.36 -1.08
C ILE A 153 15.62 5.89 -0.74
N PHE A 154 16.02 4.99 -1.63
CA PHE A 154 16.02 3.56 -1.32
C PHE A 154 17.06 3.23 -0.24
N LEU A 155 16.63 2.64 0.87
CA LEU A 155 17.53 2.12 1.91
C LEU A 155 17.36 0.62 2.11
N MET A 156 18.26 -0.15 1.50
CA MET A 156 18.37 -1.58 1.77
C MET A 156 19.09 -1.84 3.09
N ASN A 157 18.48 -2.63 3.97
CA ASN A 157 19.05 -3.10 5.24
C ASN A 157 20.43 -3.79 5.06
N SER A 158 20.68 -4.46 3.92
CA SER A 158 21.99 -5.06 3.65
C SER A 158 23.13 -4.05 3.49
N LEU A 159 22.81 -2.78 3.23
CA LEU A 159 23.79 -1.71 3.02
C LEU A 159 24.08 -0.94 4.32
N VAL A 160 23.19 -1.04 5.32
CA VAL A 160 23.27 -0.23 6.54
C VAL A 160 23.18 -1.15 7.76
N LYS A 161 24.33 -1.68 8.20
CA LYS A 161 24.47 -2.49 9.44
C LYS A 161 23.95 -1.71 10.66
N GLY A 162 22.67 -1.86 10.99
CA GLY A 162 22.09 -1.43 12.28
C GLY A 162 21.69 0.03 12.44
N GLN A 163 22.02 0.94 11.50
CA GLN A 163 21.65 2.37 11.61
C GLN A 163 20.28 2.73 10.99
N TYR A 164 19.54 1.75 10.46
CA TYR A 164 18.30 2.01 9.73
C TYR A 164 17.14 2.50 10.63
N LEU A 165 17.06 2.05 11.89
CA LEU A 165 16.05 2.53 12.84
C LEU A 165 16.27 4.00 13.19
N GLU A 166 17.53 4.43 13.31
CA GLU A 166 17.87 5.83 13.53
C GLU A 166 17.45 6.68 12.34
N LYS A 167 17.64 6.18 11.13
CA LYS A 167 17.25 6.89 9.91
C LYS A 167 15.73 6.99 9.75
N ILE A 168 14.99 5.90 9.92
CA ILE A 168 13.51 5.95 9.99
C ILE A 168 13.07 6.93 11.08
N SER A 169 13.64 6.84 12.28
CA SER A 169 13.30 7.75 13.37
C SER A 169 13.61 9.21 13.03
N SER A 170 14.68 9.47 12.28
CA SER A 170 15.02 10.82 11.79
C SER A 170 13.99 11.31 10.78
N GLU A 171 13.69 10.52 9.75
CA GLU A 171 12.71 10.90 8.71
C GLU A 171 11.32 11.16 9.34
N LEU A 172 10.88 10.30 10.28
CA LEU A 172 9.62 10.49 10.98
C LEU A 172 9.64 11.75 11.87
N LYS A 173 10.77 12.07 12.53
CA LYS A 173 10.94 13.33 13.29
C LYS A 173 10.91 14.56 12.38
N ASP A 174 11.40 14.42 11.15
CA ASP A 174 11.38 15.46 10.14
C ASP A 174 10.02 15.57 9.42
N GLY A 175 9.04 14.73 9.81
CA GLY A 175 7.66 14.75 9.30
C GLY A 175 7.43 13.94 8.02
N TYR A 176 8.37 13.07 7.63
CA TYR A 176 8.24 12.19 6.48
C TYR A 176 7.73 10.81 6.88
N TYR A 177 6.76 10.28 6.12
CA TYR A 177 6.25 8.93 6.33
C TYR A 177 7.18 7.90 5.67
N CYS A 178 7.37 6.76 6.35
CA CYS A 178 8.28 5.72 5.85
C CYS A 178 7.48 4.56 5.24
N PHE A 179 7.80 4.18 4.01
CA PHE A 179 7.30 2.94 3.41
C PHE A 179 8.15 1.76 3.87
N VAL A 180 7.56 0.65 4.27
CA VAL A 180 8.33 -0.49 4.78
C VAL A 180 7.80 -1.79 4.19
N SER A 181 8.63 -2.54 3.46
CA SER A 181 8.36 -3.88 2.89
C SER A 181 9.12 -4.99 3.63
N GLY A 182 8.85 -6.27 3.33
CA GLY A 182 9.68 -7.33 3.90
C GLY A 182 9.20 -8.76 3.78
N ALA A 183 10.13 -9.66 4.07
CA ALA A 183 10.14 -11.00 3.52
C ALA A 183 10.38 -12.14 4.55
N LYS A 184 9.48 -13.14 4.63
CA LYS A 184 9.74 -14.38 5.40
C LYS A 184 10.76 -15.30 4.68
N LYS A 185 11.72 -15.87 5.44
CA LYS A 185 12.89 -16.66 4.98
C LYS A 185 12.58 -18.08 4.49
N THR A 186 11.42 -18.64 4.85
CA THR A 186 11.06 -20.03 4.54
C THR A 186 10.67 -20.30 3.09
N TRP A 187 10.42 -19.25 2.29
CA TRP A 187 9.91 -19.36 0.91
C TRP A 187 11.00 -19.48 -0.17
N ARG A 188 12.29 -19.51 0.19
CA ARG A 188 13.40 -19.63 -0.77
C ARG A 188 13.66 -21.05 -1.29
N LYS A 189 12.98 -22.09 -0.77
CA LYS A 189 13.30 -23.49 -1.11
C LYS A 189 12.56 -24.07 -2.32
N TYR A 190 11.50 -23.43 -2.82
CA TYR A 190 10.78 -23.92 -4.00
C TYR A 190 10.48 -22.75 -4.96
N SER A 191 10.98 -22.92 -6.18
CA SER A 191 10.99 -22.03 -7.36
C SER A 191 9.74 -21.20 -7.65
N THR A 192 9.84 -19.88 -7.52
CA THR A 192 9.66 -18.81 -8.54
C THR A 192 9.79 -17.45 -7.84
N PRO A 193 10.43 -16.43 -8.45
CA PRO A 193 10.57 -15.12 -7.82
C PRO A 193 9.23 -14.38 -7.88
N THR A 194 8.35 -14.60 -6.90
CA THR A 194 7.25 -13.68 -6.65
C THR A 194 7.80 -12.42 -5.98
N PRO A 195 7.55 -11.20 -6.53
CA PRO A 195 7.94 -9.94 -5.88
C PRO A 195 7.20 -9.79 -4.55
N ASP A 196 7.91 -9.29 -3.54
CA ASP A 196 7.71 -9.46 -2.10
C ASP A 196 6.29 -9.20 -1.54
N ARG A 197 5.79 -9.98 -0.57
CA ARG A 197 6.13 -10.05 0.88
C ARG A 197 5.87 -8.71 1.62
N TYR A 198 5.00 -8.79 2.64
CA TYR A 198 4.25 -7.72 3.33
C TYR A 198 4.84 -6.30 3.29
N SER A 199 4.02 -5.32 2.85
CA SER A 199 4.33 -3.88 2.91
C SER A 199 3.37 -3.09 3.81
N ARG A 200 3.86 -2.06 4.50
CA ARG A 200 3.13 -1.16 5.41
C ARG A 200 3.75 0.24 5.43
N ILE A 201 2.99 1.22 5.89
CA ILE A 201 3.49 2.57 6.20
C ILE A 201 3.69 2.69 7.71
N LEU A 202 4.80 3.31 8.12
CA LEU A 202 5.08 3.75 9.49
C LEU A 202 4.96 5.26 9.59
#